data_AF-A0A9E4KP17-F1
#
_entry.id   AF-A0A9E4KP17-F1
#
_cell.length_a   1.000
_cell.length_b   1.000
_cell.length_c   1.000
_cell.angle_alpha   90.00
_cell.angle_beta   90.00
_cell.angle_gamma   90.00
#
_symmetry.space_group_name_H-M   'P 1'
#
loop_
_entity.id
_entity.type
_entity.pdbx_description
1 polymer ?
#
loop_
_entity_poly.entity_id
_entity_poly.type
_entity_poly.pdbx_seq_one_letter_code
_entity_poly.pdbx_strand_id
1 'polypeptide(L)'
;RVATIESIGSSTRIEGATLGDREVEHLLASIEIRSFATRDQQEVVGYADAMQMVFAHWESIDLTENHIKQLHLELLRYSTKDERHRGEYKSHPNHVEAFDPHGRSLGVLFETATPFETPMRMTDLVG
;
A
#
# COMPACT_ATOMS: atom_id res chain seq x y z
N ARG A 1 -17.31 -11.56 0.32
CA ARG A 1 -16.11 -12.22 0.88
C ARG A 1 -15.13 -12.65 -0.23
N VAL A 2 -15.55 -13.39 -1.25
CA VAL A 2 -14.67 -13.76 -2.40
C VAL A 2 -14.09 -12.52 -3.11
N ALA A 3 -14.92 -11.54 -3.48
CA ALA A 3 -14.46 -10.31 -4.13
C ALA A 3 -13.42 -9.52 -3.30
N THR A 4 -13.50 -9.59 -1.97
CA THR A 4 -12.52 -8.96 -1.06
C THR A 4 -11.18 -9.69 -1.12
N ILE A 5 -11.18 -11.02 -1.10
CA ILE A 5 -9.97 -11.85 -1.22
C ILE A 5 -9.30 -11.63 -2.57
N GLU A 6 -10.07 -11.65 -3.67
CA GLU A 6 -9.55 -11.42 -5.02
C GLU A 6 -8.98 -10.01 -5.19
N SER A 7 -9.65 -9.00 -4.61
CA SER A 7 -9.17 -7.60 -4.62
C SER A 7 -7.86 -7.45 -3.86
N ILE A 8 -7.76 -8.00 -2.65
CA ILE A 8 -6.56 -7.96 -1.82
C ILE A 8 -5.42 -8.69 -2.54
N GLY A 9 -5.66 -9.95 -2.91
CA GLY A 9 -4.63 -10.79 -3.54
C GLY A 9 -4.14 -10.22 -4.85
N SER A 10 -5.03 -9.70 -5.71
CA SER A 10 -4.62 -9.15 -7.00
C SER A 10 -3.83 -7.86 -6.84
N SER A 11 -4.24 -6.98 -5.93
CA SER A 11 -3.55 -5.71 -5.70
C SER A 11 -2.15 -5.91 -5.12
N THR A 12 -2.00 -6.78 -4.12
CA THR A 12 -0.67 -7.04 -3.54
C THR A 12 0.24 -7.80 -4.50
N ARG A 13 -0.30 -8.68 -5.36
CA ARG A 13 0.51 -9.35 -6.40
C ARG A 13 1.03 -8.41 -7.48
N ILE A 14 0.31 -7.33 -7.81
CA ILE A 14 0.81 -6.27 -8.70
C ILE A 14 2.04 -5.59 -8.10
N GLU A 15 2.06 -5.42 -6.77
CA GLU A 15 3.20 -4.87 -6.02
C GLU A 15 4.31 -5.89 -5.72
N GLY A 16 4.16 -7.14 -6.18
CA GLY A 16 5.17 -8.19 -6.09
C GLY A 16 5.01 -9.18 -4.93
N ALA A 17 3.86 -9.19 -4.25
CA ALA A 17 3.53 -10.27 -3.32
C ALA A 17 3.28 -11.58 -4.08
N THR A 18 3.46 -12.72 -3.41
CA THR A 18 3.40 -14.05 -4.04
C THR A 18 2.25 -14.94 -3.55
N LEU A 19 1.50 -14.49 -2.53
CA LEU A 19 0.40 -15.29 -1.96
C LEU A 19 -0.73 -15.53 -2.97
N GLY A 20 -1.20 -16.77 -3.05
CA GLY A 20 -2.41 -17.17 -3.75
C GLY A 20 -3.68 -16.87 -2.95
N ASP A 21 -4.85 -16.89 -3.62
CA ASP A 21 -6.11 -16.46 -3.00
C ASP A 21 -6.53 -17.33 -1.79
N ARG A 22 -6.23 -18.63 -1.80
CA ARG A 22 -6.47 -19.52 -0.64
C ARG A 22 -5.58 -19.17 0.55
N GLU A 23 -4.34 -18.75 0.30
CA GLU A 23 -3.40 -18.35 1.35
C GLU A 23 -3.81 -17.01 1.94
N VAL A 24 -4.27 -16.08 1.10
CA VAL A 24 -4.91 -14.83 1.54
C VAL A 24 -6.14 -15.12 2.40
N GLU A 25 -7.07 -15.96 1.94
CA GLU A 25 -8.27 -16.33 2.71
C GLU A 25 -7.93 -16.88 4.09
N HIS A 26 -6.99 -17.83 4.16
CA HIS A 26 -6.58 -18.45 5.42
C HIS A 26 -5.87 -17.46 6.35
N LEU A 27 -5.08 -16.55 5.79
CA LEU A 27 -4.42 -15.48 6.54
C LEU A 27 -5.44 -14.54 7.17
N LEU A 28 -6.41 -14.06 6.40
CA LEU A 28 -7.46 -13.16 6.87
C LEU A 28 -8.39 -13.82 7.90
N ALA A 29 -8.66 -15.11 7.77
CA ALA A 29 -9.45 -15.87 8.74
C ALA A 29 -8.74 -16.05 10.11
N SER A 30 -7.42 -15.83 10.18
CA SER A 30 -6.59 -16.07 11.37
C SER A 30 -5.94 -14.79 11.93
N ILE A 31 -6.39 -13.61 11.52
CA ILE A 31 -5.74 -12.31 11.81
C ILE A 31 -5.55 -12.06 13.31
N GLU A 32 -6.49 -12.48 14.16
CA GLU A 32 -6.47 -12.15 15.60
C GLU A 32 -5.34 -12.82 16.42
N ILE A 33 -4.58 -13.78 15.84
CA ILE A 33 -3.71 -14.68 16.63
C ILE A 33 -2.23 -14.66 16.15
N ARG A 34 -1.80 -13.81 15.21
CA ARG A 34 -0.49 -13.99 14.54
C ARG A 34 0.45 -12.79 14.58
N SER A 35 1.75 -13.09 14.75
CA SER A 35 2.83 -12.28 14.20
C SER A 35 2.98 -12.59 12.71
N PHE A 36 3.07 -11.55 11.86
CA PHE A 36 3.22 -11.72 10.41
C PHE A 36 4.70 -11.89 10.06
N ALA A 37 5.07 -13.11 9.67
CA ALA A 37 6.46 -13.52 9.50
C ALA A 37 7.09 -13.02 8.19
N THR A 38 6.27 -12.81 7.15
CA THR A 38 6.74 -12.40 5.83
C THR A 38 6.22 -11.03 5.44
N ARG A 39 6.97 -10.32 4.59
CA ARG A 39 6.54 -9.04 4.00
C ARG A 39 5.19 -9.17 3.29
N ASP A 40 5.03 -10.20 2.46
CA ASP A 40 3.79 -10.41 1.72
C ASP A 40 2.58 -10.63 2.66
N GLN A 41 2.75 -11.28 3.82
CA GLN A 41 1.69 -11.39 4.82
C GLN A 41 1.34 -10.04 5.45
N GLN A 42 2.35 -9.21 5.75
CA GLN A 42 2.17 -7.87 6.30
C GLN A 42 1.40 -6.97 5.32
N GLU A 43 1.76 -7.01 4.04
CA GLU A 43 1.10 -6.26 2.96
C GLU A 43 -0.35 -6.70 2.76
N VAL A 44 -0.62 -8.00 2.71
CA VAL A 44 -1.99 -8.54 2.55
C VAL A 44 -2.91 -8.11 3.69
N VAL A 45 -2.43 -8.18 4.94
CA VAL A 45 -3.25 -7.81 6.10
C VAL A 45 -3.45 -6.30 6.19
N GLY A 46 -2.39 -5.51 5.98
CA GLY A 46 -2.52 -4.05 5.97
C GLY A 46 -3.48 -3.54 4.89
N TYR A 47 -3.44 -4.15 3.69
CA TYR A 47 -4.40 -3.85 2.64
C TYR A 47 -5.83 -4.25 3.05
N ALA A 48 -6.00 -5.43 3.66
CA ALA A 48 -7.32 -5.87 4.13
C ALA A 48 -7.92 -4.91 5.16
N ASP A 49 -7.13 -4.47 6.13
CA ASP A 49 -7.55 -3.52 7.17
C ASP A 49 -7.90 -2.15 6.56
N ALA A 50 -7.07 -1.63 5.65
CA ALA A 50 -7.35 -0.38 4.93
C ALA A 50 -8.65 -0.46 4.11
N MET A 51 -8.87 -1.56 3.38
CA MET A 51 -10.11 -1.76 2.62
C MET A 51 -11.32 -1.90 3.55
N GLN A 52 -11.19 -2.59 4.67
CA GLN A 52 -12.27 -2.68 5.66
C GLN A 52 -12.62 -1.30 6.21
N MET A 53 -11.62 -0.46 6.51
CA MET A 53 -11.84 0.92 6.95
C MET A 53 -12.60 1.73 5.90
N VAL A 54 -12.22 1.63 4.62
CA VAL A 54 -12.94 2.29 3.52
C VAL A 54 -14.37 1.78 3.45
N PHE A 55 -14.61 0.47 3.39
CA PHE A 55 -15.97 -0.06 3.27
C PHE A 55 -16.87 0.27 4.48
N ALA A 56 -16.32 0.26 5.68
CA ALA A 56 -17.08 0.51 6.91
C ALA A 56 -17.40 2.00 7.12
N HIS A 57 -16.55 2.90 6.62
CA HIS A 57 -16.58 4.32 6.98
C HIS A 57 -16.51 5.28 5.78
N TRP A 58 -16.74 4.81 4.54
CA TRP A 58 -16.60 5.64 3.33
C TRP A 58 -17.36 6.98 3.39
N GLU A 59 -18.55 7.01 4.01
CA GLU A 59 -19.34 8.25 4.17
C GLU A 59 -18.68 9.29 5.08
N SER A 60 -17.73 8.87 5.92
CA SER A 60 -17.00 9.71 6.85
C SER A 60 -15.55 9.98 6.43
N ILE A 61 -15.10 9.40 5.30
CA ILE A 61 -13.75 9.59 4.77
C ILE A 61 -13.81 10.63 3.66
N ASP A 62 -13.75 11.90 4.05
CA ASP A 62 -13.60 13.00 3.10
C ASP A 62 -12.26 12.88 2.34
N LEU A 63 -12.23 13.29 1.07
CA LEU A 63 -10.99 13.33 0.30
C LEU A 63 -10.12 14.50 0.80
N THR A 64 -9.24 14.21 1.74
CA THR A 64 -8.28 15.17 2.31
C THR A 64 -6.89 14.56 2.35
N GLU A 65 -5.84 15.40 2.33
CA GLU A 65 -4.46 14.93 2.49
C GLU A 65 -4.29 14.12 3.78
N ASN A 66 -4.94 14.54 4.87
CA ASN A 66 -4.87 13.82 6.14
C ASN A 66 -5.47 12.41 6.03
N HIS A 67 -6.65 12.25 5.44
CA HIS A 67 -7.24 10.92 5.25
C HIS A 67 -6.42 10.03 4.30
N ILE A 68 -5.82 10.59 3.24
CA ILE A 68 -4.89 9.84 2.37
C ILE A 68 -3.69 9.35 3.18
N LYS A 69 -3.11 10.20 4.02
CA LYS A 69 -2.01 9.81 4.92
C LYS A 69 -2.44 8.75 5.94
N GLN A 70 -3.62 8.86 6.53
CA GLN A 70 -4.14 7.84 7.45
C GLN A 70 -4.36 6.49 6.74
N LEU A 71 -4.91 6.49 5.52
CA LEU A 71 -5.04 5.28 4.70
C LEU A 71 -3.68 4.64 4.41
N HIS A 72 -2.68 5.46 4.08
CA HIS A 72 -1.30 4.98 3.87
C HIS A 72 -0.67 4.40 5.14
N LEU A 73 -0.97 4.97 6.31
CA LEU A 73 -0.54 4.44 7.60
C LEU A 73 -1.17 3.08 7.88
N GLU A 74 -2.49 2.93 7.68
CA GLU A 74 -3.19 1.67 7.90
C GLU A 74 -2.71 0.58 6.93
N LEU A 75 -2.55 0.93 5.65
CA LEU A 75 -2.03 0.03 4.63
C LEU A 75 -0.66 -0.55 4.99
N LEU A 76 0.21 0.26 5.61
CA LEU A 76 1.59 -0.13 5.97
C LEU A 76 1.75 -0.43 7.46
N ARG A 77 0.66 -0.63 8.20
CA ARG A 77 0.66 -0.80 9.66
C ARG A 77 1.53 -1.96 10.14
N TYR A 78 1.63 -3.02 9.35
CA TYR A 78 2.42 -4.20 9.68
C TYR A 78 3.76 -4.28 8.95
N SER A 79 4.02 -3.39 7.99
CA SER A 79 5.27 -3.38 7.23
C SER A 79 6.41 -2.85 8.10
N THR A 80 7.30 -3.75 8.50
CA THR A 80 8.50 -3.37 9.29
C THR A 80 9.49 -2.56 8.47
N LYS A 81 9.55 -2.79 7.15
CA LYS A 81 10.41 -2.05 6.23
C LYS A 81 10.02 -0.57 6.14
N ASP A 82 8.72 -0.29 6.18
CA ASP A 82 8.16 1.03 5.88
C ASP A 82 7.79 1.83 7.15
N GLU A 83 8.11 1.30 8.34
CA GLU A 83 7.77 1.87 9.66
C GLU A 83 8.13 3.36 9.77
N ARG A 84 9.25 3.79 9.17
CA ARG A 84 9.75 5.16 9.26
C ARG A 84 9.04 6.18 8.38
N HIS A 85 8.28 5.75 7.38
CA HIS A 85 7.67 6.67 6.41
C HIS A 85 6.19 6.39 6.12
N ARG A 86 5.59 5.36 6.71
CA ARG A 86 4.15 5.15 6.63
C ARG A 86 3.39 6.37 7.15
N GLY A 87 2.32 6.73 6.46
CA GLY A 87 1.55 7.95 6.73
C GLY A 87 2.22 9.27 6.34
N GLU A 88 3.42 9.26 5.76
CA GLU A 88 4.09 10.49 5.31
C GLU A 88 4.33 10.53 3.81
N TYR A 89 4.56 11.74 3.31
CA TYR A 89 5.05 11.91 1.94
C TYR A 89 6.49 11.45 1.83
N LYS A 90 6.86 11.06 0.61
CA LYS A 90 8.21 10.64 0.29
C LYS A 90 9.23 11.74 0.64
N SER A 91 10.33 11.32 1.24
CA SER A 91 11.50 12.18 1.54
C SER A 91 12.60 12.05 0.49
N HIS A 92 12.50 11.06 -0.40
CA HIS A 92 13.46 10.76 -1.46
C HIS A 92 12.72 10.60 -2.81
N PRO A 93 13.37 10.89 -3.95
CA PRO A 93 12.78 10.62 -5.26
C PRO A 93 12.39 9.14 -5.42
N ASN A 94 11.28 8.89 -6.12
CA ASN A 94 10.78 7.54 -6.41
C ASN A 94 10.21 7.49 -7.84
N HIS A 95 11.06 7.76 -8.83
CA HIS A 95 10.67 7.66 -10.22
C HIS A 95 10.30 6.21 -10.57
N VAL A 96 9.41 6.03 -11.55
CA VAL A 96 9.10 4.71 -12.07
C VAL A 96 10.23 4.31 -13.01
N GLU A 97 11.01 3.31 -12.63
CA GLU A 97 12.16 2.83 -13.38
C GLU A 97 11.91 1.42 -13.92
N ALA A 98 12.41 1.16 -15.13
CA ALA A 98 12.47 -0.19 -15.67
C ALA A 98 13.77 -0.87 -15.25
N PHE A 99 13.72 -2.14 -14.89
CA PHE A 99 14.89 -2.96 -14.56
C PHE A 99 14.97 -4.18 -15.47
N ASP A 100 16.19 -4.57 -15.85
CA ASP A 100 16.43 -5.85 -16.53
C ASP A 100 16.32 -7.03 -15.54
N PRO A 101 16.31 -8.29 -16.02
CA PRO A 101 16.26 -9.47 -15.15
C PRO A 101 17.44 -9.61 -14.17
N HIS A 102 18.50 -8.82 -14.34
CA HIS A 102 19.67 -8.77 -13.47
C HIS A 102 19.63 -7.59 -12.49
N GLY A 103 18.52 -6.85 -12.44
CA GLY A 103 18.32 -5.72 -11.53
C GLY A 103 19.03 -4.44 -11.96
N ARG A 104 19.52 -4.34 -13.21
CA ARG A 104 20.12 -3.10 -13.72
C ARG A 104 19.05 -2.18 -14.25
N SER A 105 19.10 -0.91 -13.85
CA SER A 105 18.17 0.10 -14.35
C SER A 105 18.36 0.27 -15.87
N LEU A 106 17.25 0.21 -16.59
CA LEU A 106 17.13 0.47 -18.03
C LEU A 106 16.73 1.93 -18.30
N GLY A 107 16.47 2.70 -17.24
CA GLY A 107 16.09 4.12 -17.30
C GLY A 107 14.75 4.42 -16.61
N VAL A 108 14.49 5.71 -16.43
CA VAL A 108 13.24 6.24 -15.88
C VAL A 108 12.15 6.24 -16.97
N LEU A 109 11.03 5.56 -16.69
CA LEU A 109 9.83 5.56 -17.53
C LEU A 109 8.92 6.74 -17.20
N PHE A 110 8.84 7.11 -15.93
CA PHE A 110 8.01 8.21 -15.46
C PHE A 110 8.65 8.95 -14.30
N GLU A 111 8.90 10.24 -14.51
CA GLU A 111 9.37 11.13 -13.46
C GLU A 111 8.19 11.55 -12.56
N THR A 112 8.19 11.02 -11.33
CA THR A 112 7.26 11.48 -10.29
C THR A 112 7.69 12.86 -9.72
N ALA A 113 6.73 13.59 -9.13
CA ALA A 113 7.00 14.87 -8.45
C ALA A 113 8.16 14.75 -7.45
N THR A 114 8.98 15.76 -7.26
CA THR A 114 10.05 15.69 -6.25
C THR A 114 9.47 15.62 -4.82
N PRO A 115 10.24 15.16 -3.81
CA PRO A 115 9.83 15.25 -2.40
C PRO A 115 9.38 16.66 -1.98
N PHE A 116 10.06 17.69 -2.50
CA PHE A 116 9.75 19.09 -2.22
C PHE A 116 8.42 19.53 -2.86
N GLU A 117 8.13 19.12 -4.10
CA GLU A 117 6.89 19.48 -4.79
C GLU A 117 5.68 18.67 -4.31
N THR A 118 5.90 17.49 -3.72
CA THR A 118 4.83 16.53 -3.39
C THR A 118 3.72 17.13 -2.53
N PRO A 119 4.00 17.86 -1.43
CA PRO A 119 2.94 18.49 -0.64
C PRO A 119 2.05 19.43 -1.47
N MET A 120 2.66 20.33 -2.25
CA MET A 120 1.92 21.27 -3.09
C MET A 120 1.07 20.55 -4.14
N ARG A 121 1.64 19.54 -4.81
CA ARG A 121 0.93 18.72 -5.80
C ARG A 121 -0.27 17.98 -5.19
N MET A 122 -0.15 17.54 -3.93
CA MET A 122 -1.22 16.84 -3.23
C MET A 122 -2.32 17.80 -2.78
N THR A 123 -1.98 19.01 -2.34
CA THR A 123 -2.96 20.07 -2.09
C THR A 123 -3.77 20.37 -3.36
N ASP A 124 -3.09 20.60 -4.50
CA ASP A 124 -3.75 20.83 -5.79
C ASP A 124 -4.65 19.66 -6.22
N LEU A 125 -4.28 18.42 -5.85
CA LEU A 125 -5.04 17.21 -6.19
C LEU A 125 -6.33 17.09 -5.40
N VAL A 126 -6.31 17.42 -4.10
CA VAL A 126 -7.49 17.25 -3.22
C VAL A 126 -8.42 18.45 -3.21
N GLY A 127 -7.95 19.63 -3.63
CA GLY A 127 -8.76 20.85 -3.77
C GLY A 127 -8.35 21.98 -2.84
#